data_AF-A0A8S9RGI5-F1
#
_entry.id   AF-A0A8S9RGI5-F1
#
_cell.length_a   1.000
_cell.length_b   1.000
_cell.length_c   1.000
_cell.angle_alpha   90.00
_cell.angle_beta   90.00
_cell.angle_gamma   90.00
#
_symmetry.space_group_name_H-M   'P 1'
#
loop_
_entity.id
_entity.type
_entity.pdbx_description
1 polymer ?
#
loop_
_entity_poly.entity_id
_entity_poly.type
_entity_poly.pdbx_seq_one_letter_code
_entity_poly.pdbx_strand_id
1 'polypeptide(L)'
;MEKEEAAAAVMEEVIYVAVGRETAKNKSNLTWAIDNSQGNKICIVLVHQPPHMIPVLGTRFDAATVDEELVIAYREKQKAKTDKILDEYLRICLKKGVHAEKLCVEMDSIEKGIVKMIHENKVRKLIMGATADKHYSTKMEELRSRKAIFVCQHASPTCCIRFICKGHLIHTRKGRMDEVRALSALLSDFQRLVSSRSSSNSDMLSGSSKVKSGVEEEEGTSRTSSSRSVGTLSYSGGSEASPSVTEDKSNHSSPPPSLPCTGMGLGMISILIHSTKLWHKRAIQNHKLCE
;
A
#
# COMPACT_ATOMS: atom_id res chain seq x y z
N MET A 1 -30.09 -37.65 18.16
CA MET A 1 -30.36 -36.61 17.15
C MET A 1 -29.31 -35.54 17.34
N GLU A 2 -28.16 -35.78 16.73
CA GLU A 2 -27.02 -34.88 16.73
C GLU A 2 -27.37 -33.72 15.81
N LYS A 3 -27.38 -32.50 16.35
CA LYS A 3 -27.51 -31.29 15.57
C LYS A 3 -26.09 -30.79 15.33
N GLU A 4 -25.53 -31.23 14.22
CA GLU A 4 -24.29 -30.71 13.65
C GLU A 4 -24.56 -29.26 13.19
N GLU A 5 -24.35 -28.33 14.11
CA GLU A 5 -24.30 -26.91 13.80
C GLU A 5 -22.95 -26.66 13.12
N ALA A 6 -22.98 -26.58 11.79
CA ALA A 6 -21.86 -26.13 10.98
C ALA A 6 -21.53 -24.68 11.39
N ALA A 7 -20.68 -24.53 12.39
CA ALA A 7 -20.02 -23.29 12.73
C ALA A 7 -19.16 -22.91 11.53
N ALA A 8 -19.72 -22.12 10.61
CA ALA A 8 -18.94 -21.34 9.68
C ALA A 8 -17.97 -20.54 10.56
N ALA A 9 -16.70 -20.96 10.60
CA ALA A 9 -15.66 -20.24 11.30
C ALA A 9 -15.69 -18.81 10.74
N VAL A 10 -16.29 -17.89 11.48
CA VAL A 10 -16.28 -16.48 11.16
C VAL A 10 -14.84 -16.06 11.38
N MET A 11 -14.03 -16.19 10.33
CA MET A 11 -12.67 -15.67 10.36
C MET A 11 -12.80 -14.18 10.64
N GLU A 12 -12.40 -13.79 11.83
CA GLU A 12 -12.40 -12.40 12.28
C GLU A 12 -11.53 -11.61 11.30
N GLU A 13 -12.18 -10.88 10.39
CA GLU A 13 -11.51 -10.19 9.30
C GLU A 13 -11.01 -8.84 9.83
N VAL A 14 -9.82 -8.41 9.39
CA VAL A 14 -9.29 -7.10 9.78
C VAL A 14 -9.79 -6.05 8.79
N ILE A 15 -10.44 -5.01 9.30
CA ILE A 15 -10.78 -3.80 8.55
C ILE A 15 -9.62 -2.81 8.69
N TYR A 16 -8.97 -2.53 7.59
CA TYR A 16 -7.93 -1.51 7.53
C TYR A 16 -8.57 -0.14 7.31
N VAL A 17 -8.18 0.86 8.11
CA VAL A 17 -8.69 2.22 8.02
C VAL A 17 -7.53 3.16 7.69
N ALA A 18 -7.45 3.60 6.43
CA ALA A 18 -6.42 4.53 5.99
C ALA A 18 -6.79 5.97 6.39
N VAL A 19 -5.93 6.58 7.20
CA VAL A 19 -6.14 7.91 7.80
C VAL A 19 -5.08 8.91 7.36
N GLY A 20 -5.40 10.20 7.47
CA GLY A 20 -4.44 11.29 7.25
C GLY A 20 -3.74 11.74 8.55
N ARG A 21 -2.76 12.64 8.40
CA ARG A 21 -2.03 13.23 9.54
C ARG A 21 -2.89 14.14 10.41
N GLU A 22 -3.97 14.71 9.86
CA GLU A 22 -4.86 15.62 10.57
C GLU A 22 -6.02 14.85 11.22
N THR A 23 -5.91 14.54 12.51
CA THR A 23 -6.89 13.72 13.24
C THR A 23 -8.29 14.32 13.25
N ALA A 24 -8.40 15.64 13.39
CA ALA A 24 -9.67 16.37 13.39
C ALA A 24 -10.50 16.12 12.11
N LYS A 25 -9.86 16.14 10.94
CA LYS A 25 -10.53 15.91 9.64
C LYS A 25 -10.95 14.46 9.44
N ASN A 26 -10.27 13.52 10.08
CA ASN A 26 -10.50 12.08 9.88
C ASN A 26 -11.39 11.46 10.97
N LYS A 27 -11.67 12.17 12.07
CA LYS A 27 -12.41 11.66 13.23
C LYS A 27 -13.79 11.09 12.85
N SER A 28 -14.56 11.80 12.02
CA SER A 28 -15.88 11.33 11.59
C SER A 28 -15.80 10.07 10.72
N ASN A 29 -14.77 9.95 9.88
CA ASN A 29 -14.56 8.76 9.05
C ASN A 29 -14.15 7.55 9.90
N LEU A 30 -13.28 7.76 10.90
CA LEU A 30 -12.92 6.71 11.85
C LEU A 30 -14.12 6.28 12.69
N THR A 31 -14.94 7.24 13.15
CA THR A 31 -16.17 6.94 13.90
C THR A 31 -17.10 6.07 13.07
N TRP A 32 -17.32 6.44 11.81
CA TRP A 32 -18.09 5.61 10.88
C TRP A 32 -17.52 4.20 10.73
N ALA A 33 -16.19 4.06 10.61
CA ALA A 33 -15.53 2.76 10.50
C ALA A 33 -15.76 1.87 11.72
N ILE A 34 -15.66 2.46 12.92
CA ILE A 34 -15.93 1.76 14.19
C ILE A 34 -17.38 1.30 14.25
N ASP A 35 -18.32 2.21 14.00
CA ASP A 35 -19.76 1.93 14.09
C ASP A 35 -20.21 0.90 13.01
N ASN A 36 -19.47 0.77 11.90
CA ASN A 36 -19.75 -0.17 10.80
C ASN A 36 -18.80 -1.39 10.77
N SER A 37 -18.07 -1.64 11.85
CA SER A 37 -17.09 -2.73 11.92
C SER A 37 -17.73 -4.11 12.02
N GLN A 38 -18.97 -4.22 12.51
CA GLN A 38 -19.67 -5.51 12.69
C GLN A 38 -18.84 -6.54 13.49
N GLY A 39 -18.10 -6.07 14.50
CA GLY A 39 -17.25 -6.93 15.35
C GLY A 39 -15.91 -7.32 14.72
N ASN A 40 -15.63 -6.88 13.49
CA ASN A 40 -14.32 -7.09 12.86
C ASN A 40 -13.22 -6.28 13.56
N LYS A 41 -12.01 -6.84 13.64
CA LYS A 41 -10.81 -6.14 14.12
C LYS A 41 -10.53 -4.90 13.27
N ILE A 42 -9.99 -3.86 13.89
CA ILE A 42 -9.65 -2.60 13.20
C ILE A 42 -8.13 -2.41 13.23
N CYS A 43 -7.54 -2.11 12.07
CA CYS A 43 -6.15 -1.69 11.95
C CYS A 43 -6.09 -0.27 11.36
N ILE A 44 -5.54 0.69 12.10
CA ILE A 44 -5.35 2.06 11.66
C ILE A 44 -4.07 2.14 10.81
N VAL A 45 -4.20 2.61 9.57
CA VAL A 45 -3.07 2.73 8.64
C VAL A 45 -2.75 4.18 8.36
N LEU A 46 -1.48 4.57 8.54
CA LEU A 46 -0.98 5.88 8.14
C LEU A 46 0.27 5.71 7.26
N VAL A 47 0.25 6.33 6.09
CA VAL A 47 1.44 6.37 5.22
C VAL A 47 2.35 7.52 5.65
N HIS A 48 3.55 7.19 6.09
CA HIS A 48 4.63 8.12 6.37
C HIS A 48 5.42 8.39 5.09
N GLN A 49 5.39 9.63 4.61
CA GLN A 49 6.30 10.12 3.58
C GLN A 49 7.55 10.68 4.26
N PRO A 50 8.74 10.05 4.08
CA PRO A 50 9.98 10.61 4.56
C PRO A 50 10.21 12.00 3.93
N PRO A 51 10.62 13.00 4.72
CA PRO A 51 10.93 14.31 4.16
C PRO A 51 12.15 14.26 3.24
N HIS A 52 11.98 14.76 2.01
CA HIS A 52 13.08 15.05 1.09
C HIS A 52 13.73 16.41 1.37
N MET A 53 13.02 17.32 2.06
CA MET A 53 13.53 18.65 2.41
C MET A 53 13.72 18.78 3.92
N ILE A 54 14.96 18.98 4.35
CA ILE A 54 15.37 19.09 5.75
C ILE A 54 15.54 20.57 6.14
N PRO A 55 14.89 21.02 7.22
CA PRO A 55 15.10 22.37 7.72
C PRO A 55 16.43 22.49 8.46
N VAL A 56 17.29 23.41 8.02
CA VAL A 56 18.57 23.75 8.66
C VAL A 56 18.61 25.27 8.84
N LEU A 57 18.73 25.73 10.10
CA LEU A 57 18.80 27.15 10.46
C LEU A 57 17.71 28.03 9.80
N GLY A 58 16.47 27.55 9.75
CA GLY A 58 15.33 28.30 9.21
C GLY A 58 15.17 28.23 7.69
N THR A 59 16.11 27.63 6.97
CA THR A 59 16.03 27.36 5.53
C THR A 59 15.82 25.87 5.26
N ARG A 60 15.40 25.49 4.05
CA ARG A 60 15.15 24.08 3.70
C ARG A 60 16.12 23.64 2.62
N PHE A 61 16.79 22.51 2.83
CA PHE A 61 17.73 21.92 1.90
C PHE A 61 17.27 20.53 1.48
N ASP A 62 17.69 20.09 0.30
CA ASP A 62 17.48 18.71 -0.12
C ASP A 62 18.26 17.77 0.80
N ALA A 63 17.64 16.66 1.22
CA ALA A 63 18.24 15.67 2.10
C ALA A 63 19.57 15.12 1.55
N ALA A 64 19.76 15.07 0.23
CA ALA A 64 21.01 14.65 -0.40
C ALA A 64 22.16 15.66 -0.23
N THR A 65 21.86 16.90 0.16
CA THR A 65 22.83 17.99 0.32
C THR A 65 23.14 18.33 1.78
N VAL A 66 22.45 17.68 2.72
CA VAL A 66 22.58 17.90 4.16
C VAL A 66 23.36 16.76 4.78
N ASP A 67 24.08 17.07 5.87
CA ASP A 67 24.74 16.07 6.71
C ASP A 67 23.80 14.91 7.09
N GLU A 68 24.30 13.67 6.94
CA GLU A 68 23.49 12.46 7.07
C GLU A 68 22.93 12.29 8.49
N GLU A 69 23.69 12.64 9.53
CA GLU A 69 23.22 12.53 10.91
C GLU A 69 22.04 13.48 11.17
N LEU A 70 22.09 14.69 10.61
CA LEU A 70 20.97 15.63 10.67
C LEU A 70 19.73 15.12 9.91
N VAL A 71 19.93 14.51 8.74
CA VAL A 71 18.83 13.89 7.96
C VAL A 71 18.18 12.77 8.77
N ILE A 72 18.97 11.87 9.34
CA ILE A 72 18.50 10.75 10.18
C ILE A 72 17.72 11.29 11.37
N ALA A 73 18.31 12.19 12.16
CA ALA A 73 17.66 12.77 13.35
C ALA A 73 16.33 13.47 13.00
N TYR A 74 16.27 14.18 11.88
CA TYR A 74 15.04 14.82 11.44
C TYR A 74 13.97 13.80 11.02
N ARG A 75 14.34 12.76 10.27
CA ARG A 75 13.41 11.71 9.84
C ARG A 75 12.89 10.91 11.04
N GLU A 76 13.73 10.56 11.99
CA GLU A 76 13.31 9.92 13.25
C GLU A 76 12.31 10.78 14.03
N LYS A 77 12.57 12.10 14.12
CA LYS A 77 11.62 13.04 14.74
C LYS A 77 10.27 13.05 14.02
N GLN A 78 10.25 12.96 12.69
CA GLN A 78 8.99 12.88 11.92
C GLN A 78 8.29 11.53 12.08
N LYS A 79 9.04 10.44 12.22
CA LYS A 79 8.50 9.10 12.53
C LYS A 79 7.85 9.09 13.91
N ALA A 80 8.52 9.65 14.93
CA ALA A 80 7.96 9.80 16.27
C ALA A 80 6.68 10.66 16.29
N LYS A 81 6.58 11.71 15.48
CA LYS A 81 5.33 12.47 15.30
C LYS A 81 4.23 11.64 14.67
N THR A 82 4.57 10.82 13.68
CA THR A 82 3.63 9.93 12.99
C THR A 82 3.09 8.87 13.97
N ASP A 83 3.95 8.34 14.83
CA ASP A 83 3.57 7.40 15.88
C ASP A 83 2.58 8.01 16.89
N LYS A 84 2.82 9.25 17.32
CA LYS A 84 1.90 10.01 18.18
C LYS A 84 0.52 10.21 17.55
N ILE A 85 0.46 10.44 16.23
CA ILE A 85 -0.81 10.57 15.49
C ILE A 85 -1.56 9.23 15.51
N LEU A 86 -0.87 8.11 15.27
CA LEU A 86 -1.47 6.78 15.35
C LEU A 86 -2.00 6.49 16.75
N ASP A 87 -1.24 6.82 17.80
CA ASP A 87 -1.70 6.67 19.19
C ASP A 87 -2.92 7.53 19.53
N GLU A 88 -3.08 8.69 18.89
CA GLU A 88 -4.30 9.50 19.04
C GLU A 88 -5.52 8.79 18.43
N TYR A 89 -5.38 8.18 17.25
CA TYR A 89 -6.44 7.37 16.66
C TYR A 89 -6.76 6.13 17.51
N LEU A 90 -5.76 5.45 18.06
CA LEU A 90 -5.98 4.32 18.98
C LEU A 90 -6.77 4.75 20.23
N ARG A 91 -6.49 5.93 20.78
CA ARG A 91 -7.28 6.50 21.89
C ARG A 91 -8.73 6.79 21.49
N ILE A 92 -8.99 7.21 20.25
CA ILE A 92 -10.36 7.41 19.75
C ILE A 92 -11.10 6.06 19.68
N CYS A 93 -10.45 5.01 19.16
CA CYS A 93 -11.01 3.65 19.14
C CYS A 93 -11.30 3.14 20.56
N LEU A 94 -10.35 3.30 21.48
CA LEU A 94 -10.49 2.84 22.87
C LEU A 94 -11.64 3.55 23.59
N LYS A 95 -11.81 4.86 23.39
CA LYS A 95 -12.95 5.64 23.93
C LYS A 95 -14.31 5.16 23.41
N LYS A 96 -14.31 4.46 22.27
CA LYS A 96 -15.49 3.82 21.66
C LYS A 96 -15.61 2.33 22.03
N GLY A 97 -14.75 1.82 22.92
CA GLY A 97 -14.76 0.43 23.35
C GLY A 97 -14.13 -0.56 22.37
N VAL A 98 -13.36 -0.08 21.38
CA VAL A 98 -12.71 -0.94 20.38
C VAL A 98 -11.19 -0.93 20.55
N HIS A 99 -10.61 -2.11 20.71
CA HIS A 99 -9.16 -2.29 20.59
C HIS A 99 -8.78 -2.34 19.11
N ALA A 100 -7.94 -1.40 18.69
CA ALA A 100 -7.43 -1.32 17.33
C ALA A 100 -5.90 -1.51 17.30
N GLU A 101 -5.40 -2.04 16.20
CA GLU A 101 -3.98 -2.09 15.89
C GLU A 101 -3.57 -0.85 15.09
N LYS A 102 -2.27 -0.58 15.00
CA LYS A 102 -1.72 0.48 14.14
C LYS A 102 -0.67 -0.07 13.18
N LEU A 103 -0.66 0.45 11.97
CA LEU A 103 0.31 0.13 10.92
C LEU A 103 0.83 1.43 10.30
N CYS A 104 2.14 1.62 10.34
CA CYS A 104 2.82 2.72 9.67
C CYS A 104 3.48 2.19 8.39
N VAL A 105 3.16 2.78 7.24
CA VAL A 105 3.73 2.40 5.94
C VAL A 105 4.65 3.53 5.49
N GLU A 106 5.93 3.24 5.27
CA GLU A 106 6.87 4.24 4.74
C GLU A 106 6.89 4.19 3.21
N MET A 107 6.56 5.32 2.56
CA MET A 107 6.51 5.43 1.09
C MET A 107 6.50 6.90 0.64
N ASP A 108 7.16 7.21 -0.48
CA ASP A 108 7.21 8.57 -1.04
C ASP A 108 5.86 9.06 -1.59
N SER A 109 4.98 8.15 -2.00
CA SER A 109 3.61 8.44 -2.43
C SER A 109 2.60 7.75 -1.51
N ILE A 110 1.63 8.53 -1.01
CA ILE A 110 0.58 8.02 -0.12
C ILE A 110 -0.26 6.95 -0.82
N GLU A 111 -0.75 7.24 -2.02
CA GLU A 111 -1.59 6.31 -2.77
C GLU A 111 -0.86 5.03 -3.17
N LYS A 112 0.43 5.12 -3.55
CA LYS A 112 1.26 3.92 -3.78
C LYS A 112 1.52 3.15 -2.49
N GLY A 113 1.73 3.84 -1.37
CA GLY A 113 1.93 3.20 -0.06
C GLY A 113 0.71 2.41 0.39
N ILE A 114 -0.49 2.97 0.19
CA ILE A 114 -1.75 2.25 0.47
C ILE A 114 -1.88 1.02 -0.44
N VAL A 115 -1.65 1.16 -1.76
CA VAL A 115 -1.74 0.02 -2.69
C VAL A 115 -0.72 -1.06 -2.36
N LYS A 116 0.53 -0.70 -2.03
CA LYS A 116 1.56 -1.66 -1.60
C LYS A 116 1.11 -2.44 -0.36
N MET A 117 0.64 -1.73 0.66
CA MET A 117 0.12 -2.34 1.90
C MET A 117 -1.04 -3.29 1.65
N ILE A 118 -1.98 -2.94 0.74
CA ILE A 118 -3.07 -3.83 0.36
C ILE A 118 -2.56 -5.18 -0.16
N HIS A 119 -1.53 -5.15 -1.00
CA HIS A 119 -0.94 -6.37 -1.57
C HIS A 119 -0.16 -7.18 -0.53
N GLU A 120 0.74 -6.53 0.20
CA GLU A 120 1.63 -7.19 1.17
C GLU A 120 0.86 -7.83 2.33
N ASN A 121 -0.14 -7.12 2.86
CA ASN A 121 -0.97 -7.58 3.98
C ASN A 121 -2.21 -8.36 3.52
N LYS A 122 -2.37 -8.61 2.20
CA LYS A 122 -3.54 -9.30 1.61
C LYS A 122 -4.87 -8.70 2.10
N VAL A 123 -4.94 -7.37 2.13
CA VAL A 123 -6.08 -6.65 2.69
C VAL A 123 -7.34 -6.93 1.90
N ARG A 124 -8.37 -7.41 2.59
CA ARG A 124 -9.68 -7.71 2.01
C ARG A 124 -10.71 -6.61 2.21
N LYS A 125 -10.61 -5.85 3.30
CA LYS A 125 -11.50 -4.72 3.62
C LYS A 125 -10.69 -3.47 3.94
N LEU A 126 -10.90 -2.41 3.17
CA LEU A 126 -10.30 -1.09 3.37
C LEU A 126 -11.38 -0.01 3.50
N ILE A 127 -11.19 0.89 4.45
CA ILE A 127 -11.93 2.15 4.57
C ILE A 127 -10.95 3.30 4.37
N MET A 128 -11.29 4.27 3.51
CA MET A 128 -10.46 5.46 3.30
C MET A 128 -11.28 6.71 2.96
N GLY A 129 -10.64 7.89 2.99
CA GLY A 129 -11.29 9.15 2.63
C GLY A 129 -11.59 9.29 1.14
N ALA A 130 -12.80 9.72 0.77
CA ALA A 130 -13.22 9.95 -0.63
C ALA A 130 -12.70 11.28 -1.23
N THR A 131 -12.57 12.31 -0.38
CA THR A 131 -12.20 13.67 -0.77
C THR A 131 -11.67 14.46 0.44
N ALA A 132 -11.09 15.62 0.18
CA ALA A 132 -10.84 16.61 1.24
C ALA A 132 -12.15 17.31 1.63
N ASP A 133 -12.32 17.63 2.92
CA ASP A 133 -13.56 18.17 3.48
C ASP A 133 -14.11 19.41 2.78
N LYS A 134 -13.23 20.24 2.20
CA LYS A 134 -13.57 21.44 1.43
C LYS A 134 -14.30 21.16 0.11
N HIS A 135 -14.20 19.94 -0.40
CA HIS A 135 -14.82 19.52 -1.66
C HIS A 135 -16.01 18.57 -1.42
N TYR A 136 -16.40 18.38 -0.16
CA TYR A 136 -17.56 17.58 0.19
C TYR A 136 -18.86 18.32 -0.14
N SER A 137 -19.80 17.59 -0.74
CA SER A 137 -21.20 17.97 -0.90
C SER A 137 -22.06 16.80 -0.43
N THR A 138 -23.22 17.08 0.14
CA THR A 138 -24.15 16.04 0.62
C THR A 138 -24.70 15.15 -0.50
N LYS A 139 -24.65 15.61 -1.76
CA LYS A 139 -25.08 14.86 -2.96
C LYS A 139 -23.92 14.19 -3.71
N MET A 140 -22.77 14.03 -3.06
CA MET A 140 -21.57 13.47 -3.70
C MET A 140 -21.64 11.95 -3.75
N GLU A 141 -21.53 11.39 -4.96
CA GLU A 141 -21.50 9.93 -5.20
C GLU A 141 -20.17 9.45 -5.82
N GLU A 142 -19.37 10.38 -6.35
CA GLU A 142 -18.11 10.09 -7.02
C GLU A 142 -16.89 10.44 -6.16
N LEU A 143 -15.74 9.84 -6.47
CA LEU A 143 -14.47 10.18 -5.83
C LEU A 143 -13.88 11.46 -6.42
N ARG A 144 -13.38 12.37 -5.57
CA ARG A 144 -12.68 13.60 -6.00
C ARG A 144 -11.23 13.70 -5.56
N SER A 145 -10.81 12.89 -4.59
CA SER A 145 -9.41 12.80 -4.22
C SER A 145 -8.64 11.99 -5.27
N ARG A 146 -7.58 12.58 -5.84
CA ARG A 146 -6.64 11.86 -6.73
C ARG A 146 -6.10 10.57 -6.07
N LYS A 147 -5.86 10.60 -4.76
CA LYS A 147 -5.41 9.43 -3.99
C LYS A 147 -6.48 8.35 -3.94
N ALA A 148 -7.74 8.74 -3.70
CA ALA A 148 -8.87 7.81 -3.63
C ALA A 148 -9.13 7.15 -4.98
N ILE A 149 -9.12 7.93 -6.06
CA ILE A 149 -9.26 7.44 -7.44
C ILE A 149 -8.13 6.44 -7.75
N PHE A 150 -6.88 6.79 -7.45
CA PHE A 150 -5.73 5.91 -7.68
C PHE A 150 -5.86 4.58 -6.92
N VAL A 151 -6.18 4.62 -5.62
CA VAL A 151 -6.35 3.41 -4.83
C VAL A 151 -7.54 2.57 -5.33
N CYS A 152 -8.64 3.21 -5.74
CA CYS A 152 -9.80 2.52 -6.32
C CYS A 152 -9.41 1.75 -7.60
N GLN A 153 -8.53 2.31 -8.43
CA GLN A 153 -8.10 1.71 -9.69
C GLN A 153 -7.06 0.61 -9.48
N HIS A 154 -6.08 0.83 -8.60
CA HIS A 154 -4.86 0.01 -8.52
C HIS A 154 -4.80 -0.97 -7.35
N ALA A 155 -5.72 -0.91 -6.39
CA ALA A 155 -5.77 -1.90 -5.31
C ALA A 155 -6.06 -3.31 -5.83
N SER A 156 -5.67 -4.34 -5.08
CA SER A 156 -5.97 -5.74 -5.41
C SER A 156 -7.46 -5.93 -5.76
N PRO A 157 -7.82 -6.69 -6.82
CA PRO A 157 -9.21 -6.97 -7.19
C PRO A 157 -10.01 -7.67 -6.07
N THR A 158 -9.34 -8.38 -5.15
CA THR A 158 -9.98 -9.06 -4.02
C THR A 158 -10.33 -8.11 -2.87
N CYS A 159 -9.83 -6.88 -2.88
CA CYS A 159 -10.04 -5.90 -1.83
C CYS A 159 -11.34 -5.10 -2.04
N CYS A 160 -12.26 -5.22 -1.09
CA CYS A 160 -13.43 -4.35 -0.95
C CYS A 160 -13.02 -3.02 -0.31
N ILE A 161 -13.33 -1.90 -0.97
CA ILE A 161 -12.95 -0.56 -0.50
C ILE A 161 -14.19 0.30 -0.31
N ARG A 162 -14.34 0.90 0.86
CA ARG A 162 -15.38 1.90 1.15
C ARG A 162 -14.76 3.28 1.30
N PHE A 163 -15.30 4.24 0.57
CA PHE A 163 -14.83 5.61 0.55
C PHE A 163 -15.79 6.50 1.34
N ILE A 164 -15.27 7.12 2.40
CA ILE A 164 -16.08 7.89 3.37
C ILE A 164 -15.67 9.37 3.33
N CYS A 165 -16.61 10.27 3.55
CA CYS A 165 -16.31 11.67 3.80
C CYS A 165 -17.30 12.24 4.81
N LYS A 166 -16.79 12.94 5.84
CA LYS A 166 -17.59 13.49 6.96
C LYS A 166 -18.56 12.47 7.56
N GLY A 167 -18.13 11.22 7.68
CA GLY A 167 -18.97 10.14 8.22
C GLY A 167 -20.06 9.59 7.29
N HIS A 168 -20.05 9.93 6.00
CA HIS A 168 -21.00 9.43 5.01
C HIS A 168 -20.29 8.52 4.00
N LEU A 169 -20.91 7.39 3.67
CA LEU A 169 -20.44 6.50 2.60
C LEU A 169 -20.71 7.15 1.24
N ILE A 170 -19.65 7.39 0.47
CA ILE A 170 -19.71 8.03 -0.84
C ILE A 170 -19.70 6.99 -1.96
N HIS A 171 -18.75 6.07 -1.89
CA HIS A 171 -18.54 5.08 -2.95
C HIS A 171 -18.05 3.76 -2.36
N THR A 172 -18.41 2.65 -3.00
CA THR A 172 -17.92 1.31 -2.67
C THR A 172 -17.37 0.61 -3.90
N ARG A 173 -16.10 0.22 -3.85
CA ARG A 173 -15.50 -0.72 -4.78
C ARG A 173 -15.68 -2.14 -4.25
N LYS A 174 -16.46 -2.96 -4.93
CA LYS A 174 -16.62 -4.38 -4.57
C LYS A 174 -15.37 -5.17 -4.94
N GLY A 175 -14.91 -6.02 -4.01
CA GLY A 175 -13.89 -7.02 -4.28
C GLY A 175 -14.49 -8.20 -5.04
N ARG A 176 -13.72 -8.80 -5.95
CA ARG A 176 -14.13 -9.90 -6.83
C ARG A 176 -13.55 -11.24 -6.37
N MET A 177 -13.61 -11.50 -5.06
CA MET A 177 -12.98 -12.69 -4.47
C MET A 177 -13.59 -14.00 -4.99
N ASP A 178 -14.90 -14.03 -5.22
CA ASP A 178 -15.59 -15.23 -5.71
C ASP A 178 -15.19 -15.56 -7.15
N GLU A 179 -15.06 -14.54 -8.01
CA GLU A 179 -14.54 -14.71 -9.38
C GLU A 179 -13.10 -15.24 -9.35
N VAL A 180 -12.24 -14.69 -8.50
CA VAL A 180 -10.85 -15.14 -8.34
C VAL A 180 -10.81 -16.59 -7.84
N ARG A 181 -11.68 -16.97 -6.91
CA ARG A 181 -11.77 -18.35 -6.40
C ARG A 181 -12.25 -19.32 -7.48
N ALA A 182 -13.27 -18.94 -8.25
CA ALA A 182 -13.80 -19.74 -9.35
C ALA A 182 -12.72 -19.97 -10.43
N LEU A 183 -12.00 -18.92 -10.84
CA LEU A 183 -10.90 -19.04 -11.80
C LEU A 183 -9.77 -19.93 -11.27
N SER A 184 -9.42 -19.82 -9.98
CA SER A 184 -8.41 -20.68 -9.36
C SER A 184 -8.80 -22.17 -9.38
N ALA A 185 -10.07 -22.47 -9.08
CA ALA A 185 -10.60 -23.83 -9.15
C ALA A 185 -10.55 -24.39 -10.58
N LEU A 186 -11.02 -23.62 -11.56
CA LEU A 186 -10.98 -24.01 -12.98
C LEU A 186 -9.56 -24.27 -13.48
N LEU A 187 -8.59 -23.41 -13.10
CA LEU A 187 -7.19 -23.61 -13.46
C LEU A 187 -6.59 -24.87 -12.82
N SER A 188 -6.96 -25.16 -11.57
CA SER A 188 -6.53 -26.37 -10.87
C SER A 188 -7.07 -27.64 -11.53
N ASP A 189 -8.35 -27.63 -11.92
CA ASP A 189 -8.98 -28.75 -12.62
C ASP A 189 -8.38 -28.95 -14.01
N PHE A 190 -8.12 -27.86 -14.74
CA PHE A 190 -7.41 -27.92 -16.02
C PHE A 190 -6.01 -28.53 -15.87
N GLN A 191 -5.24 -28.10 -14.85
CA GLN A 191 -3.90 -28.62 -14.61
C GLN A 191 -3.92 -30.12 -14.28
N ARG A 192 -4.91 -30.59 -13.51
CA ARG A 192 -5.13 -32.03 -13.28
C ARG A 192 -5.40 -32.78 -14.58
N LEU A 193 -6.30 -32.28 -15.43
CA LEU A 193 -6.62 -32.93 -16.71
C LEU A 193 -5.41 -33.04 -17.64
N VAL A 194 -4.57 -32.01 -17.70
CA VAL A 194 -3.33 -32.03 -18.51
C VAL A 194 -2.32 -33.01 -17.93
N SER A 195 -2.15 -33.03 -16.61
CA SER A 195 -1.18 -33.90 -15.92
C SER A 195 -1.57 -35.38 -16.04
N SER A 196 -2.87 -35.70 -15.97
CA SER A 196 -3.39 -37.06 -16.17
C SER A 196 -3.13 -37.60 -17.58
N ARG A 197 -3.05 -36.72 -18.60
CA ARG A 197 -2.77 -37.11 -19.98
C ARG A 197 -1.28 -37.36 -20.26
N SER A 198 -0.37 -36.74 -19.51
CA SER A 198 1.07 -37.01 -19.65
C SER A 198 1.50 -38.34 -19.03
N SER A 199 0.77 -38.86 -18.03
CA SER A 199 1.07 -40.13 -17.37
C SER A 199 0.63 -41.37 -18.16
N SER A 200 -0.25 -41.22 -19.16
CA SER A 200 -0.75 -42.34 -19.97
C SER A 200 0.12 -42.68 -21.18
N ASN A 201 1.22 -41.95 -21.41
CA ASN A 201 2.11 -42.15 -22.57
C ASN A 201 3.50 -42.72 -22.22
N SER A 202 3.79 -43.10 -20.97
CA SER A 202 5.11 -43.60 -20.57
C SER A 202 5.20 -45.10 -20.28
N ASP A 203 4.11 -45.86 -20.33
CA ASP A 203 4.14 -47.31 -20.11
C ASP A 203 4.00 -48.06 -21.43
N MET A 204 5.10 -48.19 -22.17
CA MET A 204 5.45 -49.42 -22.88
C MET A 204 6.94 -49.35 -23.27
N LEU A 205 7.65 -50.44 -22.95
CA LEU A 205 9.03 -50.81 -23.33
C LEU A 205 10.13 -50.51 -22.29
N SER A 206 10.21 -51.38 -21.29
CA SER A 206 11.52 -51.89 -20.84
C SER A 206 11.51 -53.42 -20.85
N GLY A 207 12.05 -54.00 -21.92
CA GLY A 207 12.36 -55.42 -22.05
C GLY A 207 13.51 -55.56 -23.04
N SER A 208 14.73 -55.72 -22.52
CA SER A 208 15.99 -55.78 -23.27
C SER A 208 16.14 -57.08 -24.07
N SER A 209 16.63 -57.02 -25.32
CA SER A 209 17.83 -57.75 -25.81
C SER A 209 18.06 -57.64 -27.34
N LYS A 210 19.12 -56.91 -27.72
CA LYS A 210 20.24 -57.26 -28.62
C LYS A 210 20.02 -57.79 -30.07
N VAL A 211 20.72 -57.10 -31.00
CA VAL A 211 21.49 -57.56 -32.21
C VAL A 211 21.06 -56.97 -33.58
N LYS A 212 21.84 -55.96 -34.01
CA LYS A 212 22.67 -55.78 -35.23
C LYS A 212 22.11 -55.85 -36.68
N SER A 213 22.35 -54.72 -37.38
CA SER A 213 22.76 -54.46 -38.79
C SER A 213 21.86 -54.79 -39.99
N GLY A 214 21.71 -53.79 -40.86
CA GLY A 214 21.39 -53.88 -42.29
C GLY A 214 20.99 -52.51 -42.84
N VAL A 215 21.55 -52.11 -43.99
CA VAL A 215 21.54 -50.76 -44.59
C VAL A 215 20.50 -50.68 -45.73
N GLU A 216 20.18 -49.45 -46.16
CA GLU A 216 19.52 -49.03 -47.43
C GLU A 216 17.98 -49.15 -47.42
N GLU A 217 17.14 -48.26 -47.94
CA GLU A 217 17.26 -47.20 -48.96
C GLU A 217 16.02 -46.25 -48.89
N GLU A 218 16.22 -44.99 -49.29
CA GLU A 218 15.36 -44.10 -50.13
C GLU A 218 13.85 -43.81 -49.92
N GLU A 219 13.50 -42.62 -50.44
CA GLU A 219 12.19 -41.98 -50.70
C GLU A 219 11.28 -41.64 -49.51
N GLY A 220 10.66 -40.46 -49.41
CA GLY A 220 10.46 -39.37 -50.37
C GLY A 220 9.14 -38.66 -50.01
N THR A 221 9.06 -37.36 -50.32
CA THR A 221 7.81 -36.56 -50.39
C THR A 221 7.30 -35.98 -49.04
N SER A 222 7.73 -34.77 -48.67
CA SER A 222 7.12 -33.48 -49.02
C SER A 222 5.69 -33.27 -48.53
N ARG A 223 5.45 -32.22 -47.71
CA ARG A 223 4.85 -30.95 -48.15
C ARG A 223 4.37 -30.07 -46.96
N THR A 224 4.89 -28.82 -46.97
CA THR A 224 4.19 -27.52 -46.79
C THR A 224 3.44 -27.25 -45.47
N SER A 225 3.40 -26.07 -44.86
CA SER A 225 3.84 -24.68 -45.14
C SER A 225 3.47 -23.89 -43.87
N SER A 226 4.41 -23.28 -43.16
CA SER A 226 4.70 -21.84 -43.15
C SER A 226 3.50 -20.89 -43.25
N SER A 227 3.30 -20.06 -42.21
CA SER A 227 3.21 -18.59 -42.36
C SER A 227 3.25 -17.86 -41.01
N ARG A 228 4.31 -17.08 -40.83
CA ARG A 228 4.39 -15.89 -39.95
C ARG A 228 3.93 -14.66 -40.74
N SER A 229 3.40 -13.62 -40.08
CA SER A 229 3.52 -12.16 -40.36
C SER A 229 2.79 -11.47 -39.19
N VAL A 230 3.26 -10.51 -38.37
CA VAL A 230 3.95 -9.21 -38.51
C VAL A 230 3.27 -8.25 -39.48
N GLY A 231 2.75 -7.14 -38.92
CA GLY A 231 2.30 -5.96 -39.64
C GLY A 231 2.55 -4.70 -38.81
N THR A 232 3.53 -3.93 -39.24
CA THR A 232 3.86 -2.55 -38.82
C THR A 232 3.08 -1.59 -39.70
N LEU A 233 2.60 -0.46 -39.15
CA LEU A 233 2.28 0.73 -39.95
C LEU A 233 2.45 2.01 -39.12
N SER A 234 3.15 2.95 -39.73
CA SER A 234 3.55 4.29 -39.29
C SER A 234 2.77 5.36 -40.05
N TYR A 235 2.43 6.50 -39.43
CA TYR A 235 2.40 7.82 -40.10
C TYR A 235 2.35 9.01 -39.11
N SER A 236 3.40 9.83 -39.20
CA SER A 236 3.61 11.29 -39.14
C SER A 236 2.57 12.31 -38.57
N GLY A 237 3.04 13.18 -37.66
CA GLY A 237 3.38 14.60 -37.93
C GLY A 237 2.30 15.70 -37.83
N GLY A 238 2.52 16.71 -36.96
CA GLY A 238 1.84 18.03 -36.99
C GLY A 238 2.09 18.90 -35.74
N SER A 239 2.54 20.14 -35.93
CA SER A 239 3.05 21.09 -34.93
C SER A 239 2.05 22.15 -34.41
N GLU A 240 2.51 22.89 -33.39
CA GLU A 240 2.20 24.28 -32.99
C GLU A 240 0.97 24.61 -32.10
N ALA A 241 1.25 25.24 -30.95
CA ALA A 241 0.98 26.66 -30.65
C ALA A 241 0.65 26.90 -29.16
N SER A 242 1.37 27.86 -28.56
CA SER A 242 1.02 28.54 -27.29
C SER A 242 0.05 29.71 -27.55
N PRO A 243 -0.62 30.23 -26.50
CA PRO A 243 -0.54 31.68 -26.24
C PRO A 243 -0.45 32.04 -24.73
N SER A 244 0.49 32.92 -24.38
CA SER A 244 0.35 34.32 -23.87
C SER A 244 -0.45 34.52 -22.57
N VAL A 245 0.21 34.82 -21.45
CA VAL A 245 0.45 36.17 -20.87
C VAL A 245 -0.84 36.96 -20.57
N THR A 246 -1.12 37.14 -19.28
CA THR A 246 -1.68 38.40 -18.74
C THR A 246 -0.87 38.79 -17.52
N GLU A 247 -0.23 39.94 -17.61
CA GLU A 247 0.36 40.69 -16.51
C GLU A 247 -0.73 41.11 -15.51
N ASP A 248 -0.42 41.10 -14.22
CA ASP A 248 -0.90 42.20 -13.38
C ASP A 248 0.15 42.57 -12.33
N LYS A 249 0.30 43.88 -12.17
CA LYS A 249 1.35 44.61 -11.47
C LYS A 249 0.93 44.78 -10.00
N SER A 250 1.90 44.79 -9.07
CA SER A 250 2.19 45.95 -8.20
C SER A 250 2.79 45.61 -6.82
N ASN A 251 3.89 46.33 -6.55
CA ASN A 251 4.29 46.97 -5.27
C ASN A 251 5.10 46.25 -4.19
N HIS A 252 6.40 46.60 -4.18
CA HIS A 252 7.18 47.26 -3.11
C HIS A 252 7.48 46.57 -1.75
N SER A 253 8.80 46.40 -1.52
CA SER A 253 9.61 46.72 -0.30
C SER A 253 9.23 46.03 1.03
N SER A 254 10.08 45.36 1.81
CA SER A 254 11.47 45.60 2.27
C SER A 254 12.04 44.32 2.94
N PRO A 255 13.36 44.20 3.21
CA PRO A 255 13.94 43.04 3.90
C PRO A 255 13.90 43.20 5.44
N PRO A 256 13.92 42.10 6.22
CA PRO A 256 14.08 42.19 7.67
C PRO A 256 15.57 42.27 8.08
N PRO A 257 15.88 42.89 9.24
CA PRO A 257 17.25 43.13 9.67
C PRO A 257 17.88 41.90 10.34
N SER A 258 19.17 41.72 10.08
CA SER A 258 20.11 40.92 10.87
C SER A 258 20.44 41.60 12.21
N LEU A 259 20.70 40.83 13.27
CA LEU A 259 21.73 41.06 14.33
C LEU A 259 21.66 39.95 15.42
N PRO A 260 22.65 39.79 16.32
CA PRO A 260 23.39 38.52 16.51
C PRO A 260 23.38 37.99 17.96
N CYS A 261 24.31 37.06 18.25
CA CYS A 261 24.83 36.64 19.58
C CYS A 261 24.06 35.53 20.31
N THR A 262 24.63 34.60 21.10
CA THR A 262 25.97 34.03 21.33
C THR A 262 25.73 32.81 22.26
N GLY A 263 26.43 31.70 22.03
CA GLY A 263 26.87 30.67 23.00
C GLY A 263 25.95 30.15 24.13
N MET A 264 25.61 28.86 24.07
CA MET A 264 25.49 27.93 25.22
C MET A 264 25.82 26.52 24.66
N GLY A 265 26.96 25.88 24.97
CA GLY A 265 27.24 25.20 26.25
C GLY A 265 27.10 23.68 26.06
N LEU A 266 28.22 22.95 25.92
CA LEU A 266 28.32 21.50 25.58
C LEU A 266 27.81 20.52 26.67
N GLY A 267 26.89 20.93 27.55
CA GLY A 267 26.45 20.13 28.69
C GLY A 267 25.26 19.18 28.46
N MET A 268 24.58 19.26 27.31
CA MET A 268 23.31 18.53 27.09
C MET A 268 23.46 17.20 26.34
N ILE A 269 24.66 16.87 25.83
CA ILE A 269 24.89 15.68 25.01
C ILE A 269 25.04 14.41 25.87
N SER A 270 25.47 14.53 27.13
CA SER A 270 25.69 13.36 28.00
C SER A 270 24.40 12.76 28.59
N ILE A 271 23.29 13.50 28.60
CA ILE A 271 22.02 13.01 29.18
C ILE A 271 21.28 12.08 28.20
N LEU A 272 21.47 12.24 26.89
CA LEU A 272 20.86 11.34 25.89
C LEU A 272 21.53 9.97 25.82
N ILE A 273 22.82 9.86 26.17
CA ILE A 273 23.57 8.60 26.06
C ILE A 273 23.17 7.60 27.17
N HIS A 274 22.69 8.07 28.33
CA HIS A 274 22.21 7.18 29.39
C HIS A 274 20.79 6.65 29.13
N SER A 275 20.00 7.34 28.29
CA SER A 275 18.62 6.95 28.02
C SER A 275 18.52 5.73 27.10
N THR A 276 19.47 5.54 26.17
CA THR A 276 19.49 4.39 25.24
C THR A 276 19.84 3.06 25.91
N LYS A 277 20.67 3.09 26.97
CA LYS A 277 20.98 1.88 27.76
C LYS A 277 19.79 1.34 28.57
N LEU A 278 18.81 2.19 28.89
CA LEU A 278 17.62 1.78 29.65
C LEU A 278 16.60 1.02 28.78
N TRP A 279 16.52 1.33 27.48
CA TRP A 279 15.63 0.63 26.54
C TRP A 279 16.16 -0.75 26.16
N HIS A 280 17.48 -0.92 26.03
CA HIS A 280 18.07 -2.22 25.72
C HIS A 280 17.90 -3.24 26.86
N LYS A 281 17.90 -2.77 28.13
CA LYS A 281 17.69 -3.63 29.30
C LYS A 281 16.23 -4.12 29.46
N ARG A 282 15.24 -3.34 29.01
CA ARG A 282 13.81 -3.74 29.01
C ARG A 282 13.44 -4.71 27.89
N ALA A 283 14.10 -4.64 26.73
CA ALA A 283 13.86 -5.57 25.63
C ALA A 283 14.30 -7.01 25.97
N ILE A 284 15.40 -7.17 26.72
CA ILE A 284 15.91 -8.50 27.13
C ILE A 284 15.05 -9.14 28.22
N GLN A 285 14.40 -8.35 29.07
CA GLN A 285 13.60 -8.87 30.18
C GLN A 285 12.23 -9.43 29.73
N ASN A 286 11.66 -8.90 28.64
CA ASN A 286 10.40 -9.39 28.08
C ASN A 286 10.55 -10.69 27.25
N HIS A 287 11.76 -11.02 26.77
CA HIS A 287 12.01 -12.28 26.05
C HIS A 287 12.16 -13.49 27.00
N LYS A 288 12.41 -13.28 28.30
CA LYS A 288 12.52 -14.37 29.30
C LYS A 288 11.22 -14.76 29.99
N LEU A 289 10.10 -14.12 29.66
CA LEU A 289 8.77 -14.38 30.23
C LEU A 289 7.83 -15.11 29.25
N CYS A 290 8.34 -15.58 28.11
CA CYS A 290 7.60 -16.31 27.09
C CYS A 290 8.29 -17.61 26.63
N GLU A 291 9.14 -18.19 27.48
CA GLU A 291 9.56 -19.60 27.40
C GLU A 291 9.08 -20.33 28.65
#